data_AF-A0A9Q3QDB9-F1
#
_entry.id   AF-A0A9Q3QDB9-F1
#
_cell.length_a   1.000
_cell.length_b   1.000
_cell.length_c   1.000
_cell.angle_alpha   90.00
_cell.angle_beta   90.00
_cell.angle_gamma   90.00
#
_symmetry.space_group_name_H-M   'P 1'
#
loop_
_entity.id
_entity.type
_entity.pdbx_description
1 polymer ?
#
loop_
_entity_poly.entity_id
_entity_poly.type
_entity_poly.pdbx_seq_one_letter_code
_entity_poly.pdbx_strand_id
1 'polypeptide(L)'
;MFYSEDAFVSLSKDTTFTVTTGDSSSNLMAEGTGTVNLLSNNQVLTLPNTLFVPQLNCNLVSLLKIFDKELTINRDGDSFTLTEQGKEILQGRTENNLMKVDYQLPTAYRTITRENPWHERLGHVGSSVIKSMGLPPSEEASKICDLNKIHRLPFKSHFEPVNLPLDCIHIDLVGPVSPPSISGFCYFLTVVDQATSYKVVQLLKNKSDAFKQFTVAKKKMETQQDRSLKRLISD
;
A
#
# COMPACT_ATOMS: atom_id res chain seq x y z
N MET A 1 5.75 7.62 26.75
CA MET A 1 6.26 6.62 25.78
C MET A 1 5.10 6.24 24.88
N PHE A 2 5.29 6.33 23.57
CA PHE A 2 4.24 6.06 22.58
C PHE A 2 4.76 5.07 21.54
N TYR A 3 3.88 4.16 21.09
CA TYR A 3 4.24 3.08 20.16
C TYR A 3 4.06 3.43 18.69
N SER A 4 3.30 4.48 18.37
CA SER A 4 3.03 4.91 16.99
C SER A 4 3.77 6.20 16.68
N GLU A 5 4.46 6.23 15.52
CA GLU A 5 5.10 7.44 15.00
C GLU A 5 4.09 8.55 14.73
N ASP A 6 2.86 8.19 14.34
CA ASP A 6 1.80 9.15 14.02
C ASP A 6 1.33 9.98 15.24
N ALA A 7 1.66 9.54 16.46
CA ALA A 7 1.37 10.30 17.67
C ALA A 7 2.28 11.52 17.87
N PHE A 8 3.43 11.57 17.19
CA PHE A 8 4.44 12.60 17.38
C PHE A 8 4.24 13.77 16.42
N VAL A 9 4.28 14.98 16.96
CA VAL A 9 4.30 16.23 16.18
C VAL A 9 5.70 16.46 15.59
N SER A 10 6.73 16.10 16.35
CA SER A 10 8.12 16.11 15.93
C SER A 10 8.80 14.87 16.50
N LEU A 11 9.57 14.14 15.68
CA LEU A 11 10.29 12.94 16.10
C LEU A 11 11.70 12.97 15.51
N SER A 12 12.72 12.92 16.37
CA SER A 12 14.11 12.64 15.99
C SER A 12 14.42 11.18 16.33
N LYS A 13 15.02 10.47 15.36
CA LYS A 13 15.45 9.07 15.50
C LYS A 13 16.95 8.95 15.76
N ASP A 14 17.58 10.02 16.27
CA ASP A 14 19.03 10.09 16.43
C ASP A 14 19.52 9.42 17.72
N THR A 15 18.59 9.05 18.61
CA THR A 15 18.89 8.52 19.94
C THR A 15 18.19 7.19 20.16
N THR A 16 18.97 6.14 20.43
CA THR A 16 18.46 4.86 20.92
C THR A 16 18.67 4.76 22.43
N PHE A 17 17.61 4.40 23.16
CA PHE A 17 17.65 4.21 24.61
C PHE A 17 17.00 2.89 25.00
N THR A 18 17.65 2.12 25.85
CA THR A 18 17.11 0.84 26.35
C THR A 18 16.20 1.08 27.55
N VAL A 19 14.94 0.70 27.44
CA VAL A 19 13.95 0.75 28.53
C VAL A 19 13.89 -0.63 29.18
N THR A 20 14.32 -0.72 30.44
CA THR A 20 14.23 -1.95 31.23
C THR A 20 12.79 -2.23 31.63
N THR A 21 12.34 -3.46 31.39
CA THR A 21 11.02 -3.97 31.77
C THR A 21 11.08 -4.69 33.12
N GLY A 22 9.92 -4.84 33.76
CA GLY A 22 9.81 -5.57 35.03
C GLY A 22 10.08 -7.08 34.93
N ASP A 23 10.12 -7.65 33.71
CA ASP A 23 10.35 -9.08 33.48
C ASP A 23 11.85 -9.45 33.33
N SER A 24 12.77 -8.48 33.45
CA SER A 24 14.25 -8.65 33.43
C SER A 24 14.84 -9.39 32.21
N SER A 25 14.00 -9.78 31.25
CA SER A 25 14.35 -10.66 30.12
C SER A 25 14.03 -10.03 28.77
N SER A 26 13.18 -8.98 28.71
CA SER A 26 12.81 -8.32 27.46
C SER A 26 12.98 -6.78 27.52
N ASN A 27 14.21 -6.30 27.32
CA ASN A 27 14.43 -4.86 27.19
C ASN A 27 13.67 -4.30 25.97
N LEU A 28 12.96 -3.17 26.14
CA LEU A 28 12.36 -2.44 25.02
C LEU A 28 13.35 -1.41 24.48
N MET A 29 13.30 -1.13 23.18
CA MET A 29 14.18 -0.16 22.54
C MET A 29 13.40 1.09 22.17
N ALA A 30 13.73 2.22 22.78
CA ALA A 30 13.31 3.51 22.27
C ALA A 30 14.11 3.83 21.02
N GLU A 31 13.42 4.07 19.92
CA GLU A 31 13.99 4.33 18.59
C GLU A 31 14.05 5.84 18.27
N GLY A 32 13.54 6.68 19.16
CA GLY A 32 13.58 8.12 18.99
C GLY A 32 12.98 8.88 20.14
N THR A 33 13.16 10.20 20.11
CA THR A 33 12.60 11.14 21.08
C THR A 33 11.90 12.27 20.34
N GLY A 34 10.78 12.73 20.87
CA GLY A 34 9.95 13.71 20.21
C GLY A 34 8.93 14.39 21.11
N THR A 35 8.01 15.12 20.48
CA THR A 35 6.94 15.85 21.17
C THR A 35 5.59 15.27 20.77
N VAL A 36 4.75 14.96 21.76
CA VAL A 36 3.39 14.46 21.55
C VAL A 36 2.39 15.46 22.13
N ASN A 37 1.32 15.74 21.40
CA ASN A 37 0.23 16.58 21.88
C ASN A 37 -0.98 15.69 22.17
N LEU A 38 -1.55 15.82 23.37
CA LEU A 38 -2.79 15.14 23.76
C LEU A 38 -3.90 16.18 23.87
N LEU A 39 -5.06 15.90 23.29
CA LEU A 39 -6.27 16.71 23.45
C LEU A 39 -7.17 16.04 24.49
N SER A 40 -7.43 16.73 25.59
CA SER A 40 -8.39 16.30 26.62
C SER A 40 -9.20 17.53 27.06
N ASN A 41 -10.53 17.41 27.16
CA ASN A 41 -11.43 18.51 27.53
C ASN A 41 -11.20 19.82 26.74
N ASN A 42 -10.98 19.71 25.42
CA ASN A 42 -10.63 20.83 24.52
C ASN A 42 -9.34 21.59 24.90
N GLN A 43 -8.49 21.02 25.73
CA GLN A 43 -7.18 21.55 26.08
C GLN A 43 -6.08 20.66 25.51
N VAL A 44 -5.02 21.30 25.02
CA VAL A 44 -3.85 20.60 24.49
C VAL A 44 -2.79 20.49 25.58
N LEU A 45 -2.47 19.26 25.97
CA LEU A 45 -1.34 18.93 26.82
C LEU A 45 -0.16 18.53 25.93
N THR A 46 0.95 19.29 26.02
CA THR A 46 2.18 19.01 25.27
C THR A 46 3.13 18.17 26.12
N LEU A 47 3.59 17.05 25.58
CA LEU A 47 4.51 16.13 26.21
C LEU A 47 5.89 16.19 25.51
N PRO A 48 6.79 17.09 25.94
CA PRO A 48 8.15 17.15 25.40
C PRO A 48 8.96 15.92 25.81
N ASN A 49 10.03 15.62 25.05
CA ASN A 49 10.97 14.53 25.36
C ASN A 49 10.29 13.15 25.52
N THR A 50 9.24 12.92 24.75
CA THR A 50 8.51 11.66 24.73
C THR A 50 9.30 10.61 23.93
N LEU A 51 9.46 9.41 24.48
CA LEU A 51 10.13 8.30 23.80
C LEU A 51 9.20 7.59 22.82
N PHE A 52 9.68 7.32 21.61
CA PHE A 52 9.06 6.44 20.62
C PHE A 52 9.56 5.00 20.82
N VAL A 53 8.65 4.09 21.17
CA VAL A 53 8.97 2.69 21.51
C VAL A 53 7.97 1.77 20.79
N PRO A 54 8.25 1.31 19.56
CA PRO A 54 7.28 0.59 18.74
C PRO A 54 6.89 -0.78 19.31
N GLN A 55 7.69 -1.35 20.21
CA GLN A 55 7.42 -2.63 20.86
C GLN A 55 6.38 -2.55 21.99
N LEU A 56 5.85 -1.36 22.31
CA LEU A 56 4.81 -1.19 23.33
C LEU A 56 3.43 -1.61 22.81
N ASN A 57 2.67 -2.32 23.66
CA ASN A 57 1.29 -2.69 23.37
C ASN A 57 0.27 -1.57 23.68
N CYS A 58 0.68 -0.54 24.42
CA CYS A 58 -0.14 0.62 24.74
C CYS A 58 0.74 1.85 25.04
N ASN A 59 0.15 3.04 24.95
CA ASN A 59 0.84 4.28 25.30
C ASN A 59 0.95 4.41 26.82
N LEU A 60 2.11 4.85 27.30
CA LEU A 60 2.40 5.03 28.71
C LEU A 60 2.75 6.48 29.01
N VAL A 61 2.02 7.08 29.92
CA VAL A 61 2.13 8.49 30.30
C VAL A 61 2.67 8.55 31.72
N SER A 62 3.82 9.20 31.91
CA SER A 62 4.45 9.30 33.22
C SER A 62 3.96 10.56 33.93
N LEU A 63 3.04 10.40 34.89
CA LEU A 63 2.43 11.54 35.60
C LEU A 63 3.47 12.44 36.27
N LEU A 64 4.45 11.83 36.95
CA LEU A 64 5.50 12.57 37.66
C LEU A 64 6.50 13.30 36.74
N LYS A 65 6.56 12.95 35.45
CA LYS A 65 7.40 13.67 34.48
C LYS A 65 6.66 14.84 33.82
N ILE A 66 5.33 14.88 33.92
CA ILE A 66 4.49 15.84 33.21
C ILE A 66 4.17 17.03 34.10
N PHE A 67 4.07 16.79 35.40
CA PHE A 67 3.68 17.79 36.37
C PHE A 67 4.85 18.10 37.30
N ASP A 68 5.45 19.27 37.13
CA ASP A 68 6.54 19.79 37.98
C ASP A 68 6.02 20.56 39.20
N LYS A 69 4.70 20.77 39.28
CA LYS A 69 4.00 21.52 40.33
C LYS A 69 3.08 20.60 41.15
N GLU A 70 2.24 21.21 41.99
CA GLU A 70 1.20 20.51 42.74
C GLU A 70 0.20 19.83 41.80
N LEU A 71 0.31 18.50 41.71
CA LEU A 71 -0.64 17.62 41.05
C LEU A 71 -1.64 17.09 42.08
N THR A 72 -2.93 17.32 41.84
CA THR A 72 -4.02 16.75 42.65
C THR A 72 -4.82 15.75 41.81
N ILE A 73 -4.97 14.53 42.34
CA ILE A 73 -5.76 13.46 41.74
C ILE A 73 -7.06 13.36 42.52
N ASN A 74 -8.18 13.72 41.90
CA ASN A 74 -9.51 13.57 42.48
C ASN A 74 -10.17 12.34 41.87
N ARG A 75 -10.48 11.34 42.71
CA ARG A 75 -11.18 10.13 42.28
C ARG A 75 -12.64 10.19 42.71
N ASP A 76 -13.53 9.99 41.76
CA ASP A 76 -14.97 9.85 41.98
C ASP A 76 -15.46 8.52 41.41
N GLY A 77 -15.62 7.53 42.30
CA GLY A 77 -15.88 6.15 41.93
C GLY A 77 -14.79 5.56 41.02
N ASP A 78 -15.19 5.19 39.81
CA ASP A 78 -14.28 4.69 38.76
C ASP A 78 -13.71 5.79 37.87
N SER A 79 -14.14 7.04 38.03
CA SER A 79 -13.60 8.17 37.27
C SER A 79 -12.52 8.89 38.07
N PHE A 80 -11.57 9.52 37.39
CA PHE A 80 -10.60 10.41 38.02
C PHE A 80 -10.40 11.67 37.18
N THR A 81 -10.04 12.75 37.87
CA THR A 81 -9.57 14.00 37.27
C THR A 81 -8.20 14.36 37.84
N LEU A 82 -7.31 14.79 36.95
CA LEU A 82 -5.99 15.30 37.27
C LEU A 82 -6.03 16.81 37.13
N THR A 83 -5.72 17.49 38.23
CA THR A 83 -5.69 18.94 38.29
C THR A 83 -4.29 19.41 38.64
N GLU A 84 -3.84 20.45 37.95
CA GLU A 84 -2.60 21.17 38.26
C GLU A 84 -2.98 22.61 38.60
N GLN A 85 -2.57 23.09 39.78
CA GLN A 85 -2.90 24.45 40.26
C GLN A 85 -4.42 24.78 40.20
N GLY A 86 -5.26 23.80 40.49
CA GLY A 86 -6.73 23.95 40.49
C GLY A 86 -7.37 23.92 39.09
N LYS A 87 -6.61 23.74 38.03
CA LYS A 87 -7.11 23.58 36.66
C LYS A 87 -7.09 22.11 36.26
N GLU A 88 -8.20 21.61 35.73
CA GLU A 88 -8.27 20.26 35.18
C GLU A 88 -7.47 20.14 33.88
N ILE A 89 -6.56 19.16 33.83
CA ILE A 89 -5.64 18.92 32.71
C ILE A 89 -5.96 17.62 31.99
N LEU A 90 -6.27 16.56 32.74
CA LEU A 90 -6.61 15.25 32.21
C LEU A 90 -7.74 14.64 33.02
N GLN A 91 -8.54 13.81 32.37
CA GLN A 91 -9.53 12.96 33.01
C GLN A 91 -9.41 11.54 32.49
N GLY A 92 -10.06 10.62 33.18
CA GLY A 92 -10.09 9.24 32.74
C GLY A 92 -10.81 8.32 33.70
N ARG A 93 -10.57 7.03 33.52
CA ARG A 93 -11.18 5.96 34.31
C ARG A 93 -10.14 5.06 34.94
N THR A 94 -10.45 4.59 36.13
CA THR A 94 -9.67 3.58 36.83
C THR A 94 -10.26 2.22 36.51
N GLU A 95 -9.51 1.37 35.84
CA GLU A 95 -9.90 -0.01 35.53
C GLU A 95 -8.79 -0.96 35.97
N ASN A 96 -9.11 -2.02 36.72
CA ASN A 96 -8.12 -2.98 37.26
C ASN A 96 -6.96 -2.31 38.00
N ASN A 97 -7.26 -1.26 38.79
CA ASN A 97 -6.28 -0.42 39.50
C ASN A 97 -5.29 0.35 38.59
N LEU A 98 -5.58 0.46 37.29
CA LEU A 98 -4.81 1.27 36.35
C LEU A 98 -5.60 2.52 35.94
N MET A 99 -4.92 3.66 35.94
CA MET A 99 -5.48 4.92 35.44
C MET A 99 -5.38 4.94 33.92
N LYS A 100 -6.53 4.86 33.25
CA LYS A 100 -6.66 5.04 31.80
C LYS A 100 -7.09 6.46 31.53
N VAL A 101 -6.23 7.22 30.86
CA VAL A 101 -6.49 8.62 30.50
C VAL A 101 -7.31 8.69 29.23
N ASP A 102 -8.38 9.48 29.25
CA ASP A 102 -9.18 9.80 28.08
C ASP A 102 -8.53 10.97 27.32
N TYR A 103 -8.00 10.68 26.13
CA TYR A 103 -7.40 11.68 25.25
C TYR A 103 -7.67 11.36 23.78
N GLN A 104 -7.60 12.40 22.96
CA GLN A 104 -7.53 12.30 21.52
C GLN A 104 -6.16 12.75 21.06
N LEU A 105 -5.59 12.06 20.07
CA LEU A 105 -4.46 12.61 19.33
C LEU A 105 -5.02 13.67 18.37
N PRO A 106 -4.48 14.91 18.34
CA PRO A 106 -4.90 15.93 17.40
C PRO A 106 -4.64 15.49 15.95
N THR A 107 -5.60 14.79 15.34
CA THR A 107 -5.52 14.33 13.95
C THR A 107 -5.49 15.48 12.95
N ALA A 108 -5.98 16.66 13.35
CA ALA A 108 -6.06 17.86 12.51
C ALA A 108 -4.76 18.70 12.47
N TYR A 109 -3.75 18.42 13.30
CA TYR A 109 -2.47 19.15 13.27
C TYR A 109 -1.35 18.42 12.52
N ARG A 110 -1.66 17.33 11.80
CA ARG A 110 -0.83 16.84 10.70
C ARG A 110 -1.05 17.69 9.42
N THR A 111 -1.00 19.02 9.53
CA THR A 111 -0.10 19.71 8.60
C THR A 111 1.29 19.37 9.07
N ILE A 112 1.72 18.16 8.73
CA ILE A 112 3.13 17.81 8.66
C ILE A 112 3.76 19.05 8.03
N THR A 113 4.83 19.54 8.64
CA THR A 113 5.81 20.40 7.99
C THR A 113 6.46 19.63 6.83
N ARG A 114 5.66 19.13 5.89
CA ARG A 114 6.12 18.87 4.54
C ARG A 114 6.29 20.27 3.99
N GLU A 115 7.51 20.57 3.57
CA GLU A 115 7.81 21.80 2.84
C GLU A 115 6.87 21.98 1.64
N ASN A 116 6.16 20.91 1.24
CA ASN A 116 5.30 20.89 0.08
C ASN A 116 4.01 20.04 0.19
N PRO A 117 2.91 20.59 0.73
CA PRO A 117 1.65 19.87 0.87
C PRO A 117 0.75 19.93 -0.37
N TRP A 118 1.23 20.45 -1.51
CA TRP A 118 0.38 20.67 -2.68
C TRP A 118 -0.13 19.38 -3.30
N HIS A 119 0.65 18.30 -3.20
CA HIS A 119 0.25 16.98 -3.66
C HIS A 119 -1.01 16.48 -2.93
N GLU A 120 -1.03 16.54 -1.60
CA GLU A 120 -2.18 16.13 -0.79
C GLU A 120 -3.36 17.10 -0.94
N ARG A 121 -3.09 18.42 -0.95
CA ARG A 121 -4.13 19.45 -1.08
C ARG A 121 -4.90 19.39 -2.40
N LEU A 122 -4.23 18.98 -3.48
CA LEU A 122 -4.83 18.90 -4.81
C LEU A 122 -5.37 17.49 -5.13
N GLY A 123 -5.44 16.58 -4.16
CA GLY A 123 -6.01 15.24 -4.36
C GLY A 123 -5.02 14.25 -4.99
N HIS A 124 -3.78 14.23 -4.52
CA HIS A 124 -2.72 13.32 -4.95
C HIS A 124 -2.33 13.43 -6.45
N VAL A 125 -2.43 14.65 -6.96
CA VAL A 125 -2.07 15.00 -8.34
C VAL A 125 -0.57 14.81 -8.57
N GLY A 126 -0.20 14.38 -9.78
CA GLY A 126 1.18 14.12 -10.15
C GLY A 126 2.05 15.37 -10.16
N SER A 127 3.34 15.23 -9.84
CA SER A 127 4.28 16.35 -9.71
C SER A 127 4.40 17.21 -10.97
N SER A 128 4.19 16.64 -12.16
CA SER A 128 4.17 17.39 -13.43
C SER A 128 3.02 18.41 -13.50
N VAL A 129 1.84 18.03 -13.02
CA VAL A 129 0.66 18.90 -13.01
C VAL A 129 0.84 20.00 -11.96
N ILE A 130 1.39 19.66 -10.79
CA ILE A 130 1.72 20.65 -9.75
C ILE A 130 2.69 21.71 -10.31
N LYS A 131 3.74 21.29 -11.03
CA LYS A 131 4.67 22.20 -11.73
C LYS A 131 3.95 23.09 -12.75
N SER A 132 3.03 22.53 -13.55
CA SER A 132 2.27 23.31 -14.54
C SER A 132 1.34 24.37 -13.93
N MET A 133 0.94 24.18 -12.67
CA MET A 133 0.17 25.16 -11.90
C MET A 133 1.05 26.24 -11.25
N GLY A 134 2.38 26.20 -11.44
CA GLY A 134 3.32 27.13 -10.82
C GLY A 134 3.57 26.86 -9.33
N LEU A 135 3.15 25.70 -8.84
CA LEU A 135 3.34 25.29 -7.45
C LEU A 135 4.60 24.44 -7.34
N PRO A 136 5.35 24.54 -6.23
CA PRO A 136 6.47 23.65 -6.02
C PRO A 136 5.91 22.21 -5.90
N PRO A 137 6.53 21.19 -6.50
CA PRO A 137 6.19 19.78 -6.26
C PRO A 137 6.96 19.21 -5.07
N SER A 138 6.38 18.22 -4.37
CA SER A 138 7.10 17.47 -3.33
C SER A 138 8.26 16.69 -3.96
N GLU A 139 9.45 16.77 -3.35
CA GLU A 139 10.59 15.91 -3.71
C GLU A 139 10.42 14.49 -3.16
N GLU A 140 9.73 14.36 -2.03
CA GLU A 140 9.43 13.06 -1.42
C GLU A 140 8.20 12.41 -2.07
N ALA A 141 8.35 11.14 -2.44
CA ALA A 141 7.24 10.31 -2.89
C ALA A 141 6.26 10.00 -1.74
N SER A 142 4.97 10.09 -2.03
CA SER A 142 3.93 9.73 -1.08
C SER A 142 3.83 8.20 -0.99
N LYS A 143 4.22 7.63 0.15
CA LYS A 143 4.06 6.18 0.45
C LYS A 143 2.63 5.69 0.18
N ILE A 144 1.62 6.51 0.47
CA ILE A 144 0.21 6.18 0.21
C ILE A 144 -0.05 6.09 -1.29
N CYS A 145 0.48 7.02 -2.09
CA CYS A 145 0.35 6.94 -3.54
C CYS A 145 1.09 5.74 -4.12
N ASP A 146 2.27 5.41 -3.61
CA ASP A 146 3.01 4.25 -4.07
C ASP A 146 2.21 2.96 -3.81
N LEU A 147 1.68 2.77 -2.61
CA LEU A 147 0.85 1.60 -2.29
C LEU A 147 -0.38 1.46 -3.20
N ASN A 148 -1.01 2.58 -3.56
CA ASN A 148 -2.23 2.59 -4.38
C ASN A 148 -1.96 2.64 -5.89
N LYS A 149 -0.74 3.03 -6.31
CA LYS A 149 -0.31 3.12 -7.70
C LYS A 149 0.80 2.11 -8.04
N ILE A 150 1.10 1.15 -7.17
CA ILE A 150 1.99 0.05 -7.54
C ILE A 150 1.32 -0.77 -8.63
N HIS A 151 2.07 -1.07 -9.68
CA HIS A 151 1.66 -1.97 -10.75
C HIS A 151 2.54 -3.21 -10.63
N ARG A 152 2.02 -4.38 -10.99
CA ARG A 152 2.87 -5.58 -11.09
C ARG A 152 4.00 -5.27 -12.07
N LEU A 153 5.24 -5.55 -11.68
CA LEU A 153 6.38 -5.39 -12.58
C LEU A 153 6.13 -6.18 -13.88
N PRO A 154 6.53 -5.65 -15.05
CA PRO A 154 6.41 -6.38 -16.31
C PRO A 154 7.07 -7.75 -16.19
N PHE A 155 6.40 -8.79 -16.68
CA PHE A 155 7.01 -10.10 -16.78
C PHE A 155 8.11 -10.06 -17.83
N LYS A 156 9.33 -10.49 -17.47
CA LYS A 156 10.44 -10.68 -18.41
C LYS A 156 10.40 -12.04 -19.10
N SER A 157 9.23 -12.48 -19.54
CA SER A 157 9.12 -13.71 -20.34
C SER A 157 9.34 -13.36 -21.80
N HIS A 158 10.42 -13.88 -22.39
CA HIS A 158 10.62 -13.89 -23.83
C HIS A 158 10.41 -15.30 -24.34
N PHE A 159 9.69 -15.46 -25.45
CA PHE A 159 9.68 -16.74 -26.15
C PHE A 159 11.08 -17.00 -26.73
N GLU A 160 11.51 -18.26 -26.72
CA GLU A 160 12.77 -18.63 -27.35
C GLU A 160 12.74 -18.23 -28.84
N PRO A 161 13.78 -17.56 -29.36
CA PRO A 161 13.83 -17.19 -30.76
C PRO A 161 13.84 -18.44 -31.65
N VAL A 162 13.15 -18.35 -32.78
CA VAL A 162 13.12 -19.40 -33.80
C VAL A 162 13.53 -18.82 -35.15
N ASN A 163 14.17 -19.63 -35.98
CA ASN A 163 14.84 -19.14 -37.19
C ASN A 163 14.10 -19.48 -38.48
N LEU A 164 13.37 -20.60 -38.51
CA LEU A 164 12.73 -21.10 -39.73
C LEU A 164 11.21 -21.16 -39.59
N PRO A 165 10.47 -20.99 -40.70
CA PRO A 165 9.02 -21.20 -40.70
C PRO A 165 8.68 -22.59 -40.15
N LEU A 166 7.59 -22.66 -39.38
CA LEU A 166 7.04 -23.84 -38.72
C LEU A 166 7.92 -24.44 -37.60
N ASP A 167 8.99 -23.76 -37.19
CA ASP A 167 9.73 -24.15 -35.99
C ASP A 167 8.87 -23.95 -34.72
N CYS A 168 8.04 -22.90 -34.68
CA CYS A 168 7.10 -22.67 -33.58
C CYS A 168 5.88 -21.88 -34.07
N ILE A 169 4.68 -22.37 -33.75
CA ILE A 169 3.44 -21.65 -33.99
C ILE A 169 2.70 -21.40 -32.68
N HIS A 170 2.07 -20.24 -32.60
CA HIS A 170 1.19 -19.84 -31.51
C HIS A 170 -0.25 -19.94 -31.98
N ILE A 171 -1.12 -20.54 -31.18
CA ILE A 171 -2.55 -20.61 -31.43
C ILE A 171 -3.33 -19.98 -30.30
N ASP A 172 -4.39 -19.28 -30.66
CA ASP A 172 -5.33 -18.69 -29.69
C ASP A 172 -6.75 -18.74 -30.27
N LEU A 173 -7.72 -19.07 -29.42
CA LEU A 173 -9.12 -19.21 -29.78
C LEU A 173 -9.93 -18.06 -29.20
N VAL A 174 -10.45 -17.22 -30.08
CA VAL A 174 -11.18 -16.02 -29.70
C VAL A 174 -12.68 -16.23 -29.87
N GLY A 175 -13.45 -15.87 -28.83
CA GLY A 175 -14.91 -15.85 -28.85
C GLY A 175 -15.54 -16.25 -27.49
N PRO A 176 -16.88 -16.25 -27.40
CA PRO A 176 -17.82 -15.99 -28.49
C PRO A 176 -17.91 -14.50 -28.85
N VAL A 177 -17.88 -14.19 -30.15
CA VAL A 177 -18.12 -12.87 -30.72
C VAL A 177 -19.62 -12.67 -30.92
N SER A 178 -20.12 -11.51 -30.49
CA SER A 178 -21.52 -11.10 -30.65
C SER A 178 -21.60 -9.73 -31.32
N PRO A 179 -22.44 -9.53 -32.35
CA PRO A 179 -23.30 -10.55 -32.98
C PRO A 179 -22.49 -11.58 -33.81
N PRO A 180 -23.05 -12.78 -34.06
CA PRO A 180 -22.41 -13.74 -34.95
C PRO A 180 -22.33 -13.20 -36.38
N SER A 181 -21.37 -13.72 -37.16
CA SER A 181 -21.30 -13.43 -38.60
C SER A 181 -22.55 -13.91 -39.35
N ILE A 182 -22.73 -13.47 -40.60
CA ILE A 182 -23.85 -13.84 -41.48
C ILE A 182 -24.00 -15.38 -41.59
N SER A 183 -22.88 -16.11 -41.62
CA SER A 183 -22.88 -17.57 -41.72
C SER A 183 -22.94 -18.30 -40.37
N GLY A 184 -23.12 -17.58 -39.26
CA GLY A 184 -23.26 -18.13 -37.91
C GLY A 184 -21.96 -18.47 -37.21
N PHE A 185 -20.80 -18.01 -37.70
CA PHE A 185 -19.53 -18.14 -36.97
C PHE A 185 -19.48 -17.13 -35.82
N CYS A 186 -19.15 -17.61 -34.62
CA CYS A 186 -19.01 -16.82 -33.40
C CYS A 186 -17.66 -17.04 -32.71
N TYR A 187 -16.77 -17.87 -33.27
CA TYR A 187 -15.38 -18.01 -32.81
C TYR A 187 -14.42 -17.88 -33.98
N PHE A 188 -13.17 -17.53 -33.71
CA PHE A 188 -12.08 -17.64 -34.68
C PHE A 188 -10.79 -18.12 -34.00
N LEU A 189 -10.09 -19.03 -34.67
CA LEU A 189 -8.80 -19.56 -34.26
C LEU A 189 -7.73 -18.78 -35.02
N THR A 190 -6.87 -18.08 -34.29
CA THR A 190 -5.66 -17.47 -34.85
C THR A 190 -4.50 -18.45 -34.75
N VAL A 191 -3.74 -18.60 -35.84
CA VAL A 191 -2.51 -19.39 -35.91
C VAL A 191 -1.41 -18.47 -36.42
N VAL A 192 -0.37 -18.27 -35.61
CA VAL A 192 0.71 -17.33 -35.89
C VAL A 192 2.04 -18.06 -35.91
N ASP A 193 2.76 -17.98 -37.03
CA ASP A 193 4.13 -18.48 -37.14
C ASP A 193 5.10 -17.50 -36.49
N GLN A 194 5.91 -17.96 -35.52
CA GLN A 194 6.78 -17.09 -34.75
C GLN A 194 7.98 -16.56 -35.55
N ALA A 195 8.51 -17.34 -36.52
CA ALA A 195 9.68 -16.95 -37.29
C ALA A 195 9.35 -15.87 -38.34
N THR A 196 8.20 -16.01 -39.00
CA THR A 196 7.80 -15.15 -40.12
C THR A 196 6.74 -14.12 -39.77
N SER A 197 6.13 -14.22 -38.58
CA SER A 197 4.92 -13.47 -38.22
C SER A 197 3.72 -13.71 -39.15
N TYR A 198 3.74 -14.76 -39.97
CA TYR A 198 2.64 -15.12 -40.86
C TYR A 198 1.42 -15.60 -40.05
N LYS A 199 0.23 -15.15 -40.44
CA LYS A 199 -1.02 -15.38 -39.68
C LYS A 199 -2.06 -16.08 -40.54
N VAL A 200 -2.67 -17.12 -39.98
CA VAL A 200 -3.83 -17.80 -40.54
C VAL A 200 -4.99 -17.70 -39.55
N VAL A 201 -6.18 -17.39 -40.04
CA VAL A 201 -7.41 -17.34 -39.23
C VAL A 201 -8.39 -18.38 -39.76
N GLN A 202 -8.96 -19.18 -38.86
CA GLN A 202 -10.04 -20.11 -39.16
C GLN A 202 -11.30 -19.71 -38.39
N LEU A 203 -12.44 -19.61 -39.07
CA LEU A 203 -13.72 -19.27 -38.45
C LEU A 203 -14.43 -20.53 -37.93
N LEU A 204 -15.06 -20.44 -36.76
CA LEU A 204 -15.75 -21.56 -36.12
C LEU A 204 -17.13 -21.18 -35.58
N LYS A 205 -18.04 -22.15 -35.63
CA LYS A 205 -19.39 -22.02 -35.07
C LYS A 205 -19.41 -22.46 -33.61
N ASN A 206 -18.61 -23.48 -33.26
CA ASN A 206 -18.51 -23.97 -31.89
C ASN A 206 -17.05 -24.01 -31.44
N LYS A 207 -16.81 -23.85 -30.13
CA LYS A 207 -15.50 -24.03 -29.51
C LYS A 207 -14.91 -25.44 -29.79
N SER A 208 -15.76 -26.46 -29.89
CA SER A 208 -15.38 -27.84 -30.19
C SER A 208 -14.76 -28.04 -31.57
N ASP A 209 -14.98 -27.11 -32.51
CA ASP A 209 -14.45 -27.21 -33.88
C ASP A 209 -12.95 -26.84 -33.96
N ALA A 210 -12.36 -26.31 -32.87
CA ALA A 210 -11.01 -25.75 -32.83
C ALA A 210 -9.94 -26.70 -33.36
N PHE A 211 -9.90 -27.93 -32.86
CA PHE A 211 -8.90 -28.92 -33.27
C PHE A 211 -9.02 -29.32 -34.74
N LYS A 212 -10.25 -29.43 -35.24
CA LYS A 212 -10.51 -29.74 -36.65
C LYS A 212 -9.98 -28.61 -37.54
N GLN A 213 -10.27 -27.36 -37.19
CA GLN A 213 -9.80 -26.20 -37.95
C GLN A 213 -8.29 -25.99 -37.85
N PHE A 214 -7.70 -26.26 -36.69
CA PHE A 214 -6.26 -26.30 -36.53
C PHE A 214 -5.60 -27.29 -37.49
N THR A 215 -6.14 -28.50 -37.62
CA THR A 215 -5.61 -29.53 -38.51
C THR A 215 -5.62 -29.08 -39.98
N VAL A 216 -6.69 -28.37 -40.39
CA VAL A 216 -6.80 -27.78 -41.73
C VAL A 216 -5.74 -26.69 -41.94
N ALA A 217 -5.59 -25.77 -40.98
CA ALA A 217 -4.60 -24.70 -41.04
C ALA A 217 -3.17 -25.25 -41.08
N LYS A 218 -2.85 -26.19 -40.19
CA LYS A 218 -1.56 -26.88 -40.12
C LYS A 218 -1.21 -27.51 -41.47
N LYS A 219 -2.09 -28.35 -42.02
CA LYS A 219 -1.84 -29.03 -43.30
C LYS A 219 -1.57 -28.05 -44.43
N LYS A 220 -2.33 -26.94 -44.48
CA LYS A 220 -2.13 -25.89 -45.47
C LYS A 220 -0.76 -25.24 -45.32
N MET A 221 -0.35 -24.88 -44.10
CA MET A 221 0.95 -24.24 -43.85
C MET A 221 2.11 -25.20 -44.14
N GLU A 222 2.02 -26.46 -43.73
CA GLU A 222 3.05 -27.48 -44.00
C GLU A 222 3.21 -27.71 -45.50
N THR A 223 2.10 -27.78 -46.25
CA THR A 223 2.14 -27.92 -47.72
C THR A 223 2.75 -26.71 -48.41
N GLN A 224 2.47 -25.49 -47.92
CA GLN A 224 3.01 -24.26 -48.50
C GLN A 224 4.51 -24.08 -48.26
N GLN A 225 5.01 -24.58 -47.13
CA GLN A 225 6.40 -24.42 -46.71
C GLN A 225 7.26 -25.67 -46.97
N ASP A 226 6.67 -26.77 -47.45
CA ASP A 226 7.28 -28.09 -47.58
C ASP A 226 8.06 -28.51 -46.31
N ARG A 227 7.46 -28.24 -45.14
CA ARG A 227 8.07 -28.42 -43.81
C ARG A 227 7.02 -28.84 -42.80
N SER A 228 7.43 -29.64 -41.82
CA SER A 228 6.56 -30.04 -40.72
C SER A 228 6.64 -29.08 -39.52
N LEU A 229 5.52 -28.97 -38.80
CA LEU A 229 5.46 -28.23 -37.54
C LEU A 229 6.29 -28.92 -36.45
N LYS A 230 7.18 -28.17 -35.79
CA LYS A 230 8.01 -28.68 -34.68
C LYS A 230 7.42 -28.41 -33.29
N ARG A 231 6.93 -27.19 -33.03
CA ARG A 231 6.43 -26.76 -31.72
C ARG A 231 5.13 -25.99 -31.83
N LEU A 232 4.18 -26.32 -30.96
CA LEU A 232 2.89 -25.65 -30.82
C LEU A 232 2.82 -25.00 -29.43
N ILE A 233 2.40 -23.74 -29.37
CA ILE A 233 2.12 -23.01 -28.13
C ILE A 233 0.65 -22.61 -28.15
N SER A 234 -0.09 -23.00 -27.11
CA SER A 234 -1.44 -22.52 -26.81
C SER A 234 -1.51 -22.06 -25.35
N ASP A 235 -2.60 -21.38 -24.99
CA ASP A 235 -3.01 -21.20 -23.61
C ASP A 235 -3.44 -22.51 -22.92
#